data_AF-A0AAW3FR73-F1
#
_entry.id   AF-A0AAW3FR73-F1
#
_cell.length_a   1.000
_cell.length_b   1.000
_cell.length_c   1.000
_cell.angle_alpha   90.00
_cell.angle_beta   90.00
_cell.angle_gamma   90.00
#
_symmetry.space_group_name_H-M   'P 1'
#
loop_
_entity.id
_entity.type
_entity.pdbx_description
1 polymer ?
#
loop_
_entity_poly.entity_id
_entity_poly.type
_entity_poly.pdbx_seq_one_letter_code
_entity_poly.pdbx_strand_id
1 'polypeptide(L)' 'MSTDTNDKTMFAMRISKQEKSQLKRLYADLGLDLSTAVNLFFRQSLVENGLPFQPMRASSRENKDN' A
#
# COMPACT_ATOMS: atom_id res chain seq x y z
N MET A 1 33.84 -9.47 -8.12
CA MET A 1 32.82 -9.64 -7.07
C MET A 1 31.49 -9.27 -7.69
N SER A 2 30.72 -10.26 -8.12
CA SER A 2 29.44 -10.04 -8.80
C SER A 2 28.37 -10.72 -7.96
N THR A 3 27.80 -10.00 -7.01
CA THR A 3 26.63 -10.47 -6.26
C THR A 3 25.42 -10.29 -7.14
N ASP A 4 25.06 -11.37 -7.83
CA ASP A 4 23.84 -11.50 -8.63
C ASP A 4 22.64 -11.11 -7.77
N THR A 5 22.05 -9.95 -8.08
CA THR A 5 21.09 -9.26 -7.23
C THR A 5 19.68 -9.76 -7.54
N ASN A 6 19.37 -11.01 -7.21
CA ASN A 6 18.03 -11.58 -7.38
C ASN A 6 17.52 -12.29 -6.13
N ASP A 7 17.92 -11.81 -4.94
CA ASP A 7 17.37 -12.27 -3.67
C ASP A 7 15.98 -11.67 -3.43
N LYS A 8 14.98 -12.16 -4.17
CA LYS A 8 13.57 -11.90 -3.86
C LYS A 8 13.17 -12.77 -2.68
N THR A 9 12.78 -12.14 -1.58
CA THR A 9 12.29 -12.82 -0.38
C THR A 9 10.77 -12.83 -0.33
N MET A 10 10.21 -13.83 0.36
CA MET A 10 8.76 -13.94 0.53
C MET A 10 8.28 -13.08 1.70
N PHE A 11 7.26 -12.26 1.46
CA PHE A 11 6.59 -11.46 2.48
C PHE A 11 5.19 -12.01 2.75
N ALA A 12 4.93 -12.41 3.99
CA ALA A 12 3.63 -12.92 4.42
C ALA A 12 2.87 -11.87 5.23
N MET A 13 1.68 -11.47 4.75
CA MET A 13 0.78 -10.53 5.42
C MET A 13 -0.53 -11.22 5.80
N ARG A 14 -1.05 -10.92 6.99
CA ARG A 14 -2.39 -11.33 7.42
C ARG A 14 -3.38 -10.23 7.08
N ILE A 15 -4.46 -10.60 6.42
CA ILE A 15 -5.57 -9.72 6.01
C ILE A 15 -6.86 -10.56 6.02
N SER A 16 -8.01 -9.94 6.29
CA SER A 16 -9.27 -10.67 6.20
C SER A 16 -9.58 -11.06 4.75
N LYS A 17 -10.38 -12.12 4.58
CA LYS A 17 -10.82 -12.57 3.25
C LYS A 17 -11.60 -11.48 2.50
N GLN A 18 -12.44 -10.74 3.23
CA GLN A 18 -13.26 -9.67 2.67
C GLN A 18 -12.39 -8.52 2.16
N GLU A 19 -11.47 -8.01 2.98
CA GLU A 19 -10.55 -6.94 2.59
C GLU A 19 -9.69 -7.35 1.39
N LYS A 20 -9.15 -8.58 1.39
CA LYS A 20 -8.38 -9.11 0.25
C LYS A 20 -9.19 -9.08 -1.04
N SER A 21 -10.44 -9.51 -1.00
CA SER A 21 -11.33 -9.50 -2.17
C SER A 21 -11.65 -8.07 -2.64
N GLN A 22 -11.86 -7.14 -1.72
CA GLN A 22 -12.10 -5.74 -2.04
C GLN A 22 -10.88 -5.09 -2.69
N LEU A 23 -9.70 -5.25 -2.09
CA LEU A 23 -8.44 -4.73 -2.63
C LEU A 23 -8.13 -5.32 -4.00
N LYS A 24 -8.35 -6.63 -4.19
CA LYS A 24 -8.09 -7.28 -5.49
C LYS A 24 -8.98 -6.70 -6.59
N ARG A 25 -10.26 -6.43 -6.31
CA ARG A 25 -11.15 -5.76 -7.28
C ARG A 25 -10.67 -4.34 -7.57
N LEU A 26 -10.43 -3.56 -6.51
CA LEU A 26 -9.94 -2.18 -6.63
C LEU A 26 -8.68 -2.08 -7.51
N TYR A 27 -7.67 -2.90 -7.24
CA TYR A 27 -6.43 -2.86 -8.02
C TYR A 27 -6.63 -3.41 -9.44
N ALA A 28 -7.46 -4.44 -9.62
CA ALA A 28 -7.77 -4.96 -10.95
C ALA A 28 -8.48 -3.91 -11.84
N ASP A 29 -9.39 -3.13 -11.27
CA ASP A 29 -10.05 -2.01 -11.96
C ASP A 29 -9.05 -0.92 -12.38
N LEU A 30 -7.92 -0.80 -11.65
CA LEU A 30 -6.79 0.06 -11.98
C LEU A 30 -5.75 -0.60 -12.91
N GLY A 31 -5.97 -1.85 -13.34
CA GLY A 31 -5.04 -2.61 -14.17
C GLY A 31 -3.81 -3.16 -13.43
N LEU A 32 -3.90 -3.32 -12.10
CA LEU A 32 -2.81 -3.74 -11.22
C LEU A 32 -3.15 -5.04 -10.46
N ASP A 33 -2.15 -5.89 -10.24
CA ASP A 33 -2.26 -6.97 -9.26
C ASP A 33 -2.00 -6.45 -7.85
N LEU A 34 -2.64 -7.08 -6.85
CA LEU A 34 -2.46 -6.75 -5.44
C LEU A 34 -0.98 -6.76 -5.02
N SER A 35 -0.20 -7.73 -5.51
CA SER A 35 1.22 -7.87 -5.17
C SER A 35 2.04 -6.72 -5.76
N THR A 36 1.69 -6.27 -6.95
CA THR A 36 2.32 -5.14 -7.63
C THR A 36 2.04 -3.84 -6.87
N ALA A 37 0.78 -3.63 -6.46
CA ALA A 37 0.40 -2.48 -5.65
C ALA A 37 1.19 -2.43 -4.34
N VAL A 38 1.23 -3.53 -3.58
CA VAL A 38 1.97 -3.61 -2.30
C VAL A 38 3.47 -3.33 -2.49
N ASN A 39 4.10 -3.89 -3.53
CA ASN A 39 5.50 -3.61 -3.83
C ASN A 39 5.75 -2.12 -4.14
N LEU A 40 4.80 -1.47 -4.83
CA LEU A 40 4.89 -0.06 -5.15
C LEU A 40 4.83 0.81 -3.88
N PHE A 41 3.95 0.47 -2.93
CA PHE A 41 3.90 1.12 -1.61
C PHE A 41 5.24 1.05 -0.86
N PHE A 42 5.87 -0.12 -0.83
CA PHE A 42 7.17 -0.27 -0.16
C PHE A 42 8.27 0.51 -0.85
N ARG A 43 8.33 0.49 -2.19
CA ARG A 43 9.30 1.28 -2.94
C ARG A 43 9.13 2.78 -2.69
N GLN A 44 7.89 3.27 -2.69
CA GLN A 44 7.63 4.68 -2.42
C GLN A 44 8.09 5.07 -1.01
N SER A 45 7.81 4.21 -0.02
CA SER A 45 8.24 4.44 1.37
C SER A 45 9.77 4.57 1.48
N LEU A 46 10.52 3.76 0.72
CA LEU A 46 11.99 3.83 0.66
C LEU A 46 12.48 5.10 -0.05
N VAL A 47 11.83 5.51 -1.13
CA VAL A 47 12.19 6.72 -1.89
C VAL A 47 11.96 7.99 -1.07
N GLU A 48 10.84 8.06 -0.35
CA GLU A 48 10.48 9.23 0.47
C GLU A 48 11.13 9.23 1.85
N ASN A 49 11.78 8.11 2.23
CA ASN A 49 12.27 7.87 3.59
C ASN A 49 11.17 8.15 4.64
N GLY A 50 9.95 7.66 4.35
CA GLY A 50 8.73 8.05 5.06
C GLY A 50 7.52 7.19 4.69
N LEU A 51 6.33 7.63 5.10
CA LEU A 51 5.09 6.98 4.72
C LEU A 51 4.68 7.38 3.30
N PRO A 52 4.19 6.45 2.47
CA PRO A 52 3.85 6.68 1.06
C PRO A 52 2.57 7.51 0.86
N PHE A 53 1.99 7.98 1.96
CA PHE A 53 0.85 8.88 2.01
C PHE A 53 0.96 9.75 3.26
N GLN A 54 0.50 11.00 3.14
CA GLN A 54 0.44 11.90 4.27
C GLN A 54 -0.72 11.47 5.20
N PRO A 55 -0.46 11.20 6.49
CA PRO A 55 -1.51 10.81 7.42
C PRO A 55 -2.45 12.00 7.64
N MET A 56 -3.60 11.99 6.98
CA MET A 56 -4.71 12.86 7.34
C MET A 56 -5.42 12.24 8.56
N ARG A 57 -5.42 12.96 9.68
CA ARG A 57 -6.53 12.78 10.61
C ARG A 57 -7.75 13.27 9.86
N ALA A 58 -8.80 12.46 9.76
CA ALA A 58 -10.12 12.99 9.43
C ALA A 58 -10.40 14.05 10.48
N SER A 59 -10.16 15.32 10.13
CA SER A 59 -10.61 16.42 10.94
C SER A 59 -12.12 16.26 10.94
N SER A 60 -12.67 15.89 12.10
CA SER A 60 -14.08 16.08 12.37
C SER A 60 -14.37 17.51 11.92
N ARG A 61 -15.10 17.68 10.81
CA ARG A 61 -15.71 18.95 10.48
C ARG A 61 -16.73 19.18 11.58
N GLU A 62 -16.28 19.80 12.67
CA GLU A 62 -17.16 20.33 13.69
C GLU A 62 -17.93 21.46 13.01
N ASN A 63 -19.16 21.14 12.56
CA ASN A 63 -20.15 22.13 12.20
C ASN A 63 -20.39 22.98 13.43
N LYS A 64 -19.76 24.16 13.45
CA LYS A 64 -20.14 25.24 14.34
C LYS A 64 -21.24 26.00 13.62
N ASP A 65 -22.46 25.48 13.72
CA ASP A 65 -23.66 26.25 13.42
C ASP A 65 -23.68 27.43 14.42
N ASN A 66 -23.55 28.65 13.90
CA ASN A 66 -23.98 29.88 14.58
C ASN A 66 -24.54 30.86 13.56
#